data_AF-A0A3M2RM01-F1
#
_entry.id   AF-A0A3M2RM01-F1
#
_cell.length_a   1.000
_cell.length_b   1.000
_cell.length_c   1.000
_cell.angle_alpha   90.00
_cell.angle_beta   90.00
_cell.angle_gamma   90.00
#
_symmetry.space_group_name_H-M   'P 1'
#
loop_
_entity.id
_entity.type
_entity.pdbx_description
1 polymer ?
#
loop_
_entity_poly.entity_id
_entity_poly.type
_entity_poly.pdbx_seq_one_letter_code
_entity_poly.pdbx_strand_id
1 'polypeptide(L)'
;MTVFLVITSFVLAALSGLLLWQLLEQRKMINQMLERENIPAQQPDPELAIVLKVTDPIGLAKRESRAGRLIGDRLPTMATKMVYQEVLKELTSELEEREIDVDMQIEYR
;
A
#
# COMPACT_ATOMS: atom_id res chain seq x y z
N MET A 1 -12.73 56.13 26.30
CA MET A 1 -13.03 55.19 25.19
C MET A 1 -11.77 54.74 24.45
N THR A 2 -10.88 55.65 24.04
CA THR A 2 -9.62 55.31 23.36
C THR A 2 -8.67 54.42 24.17
N VAL A 3 -8.48 54.70 25.46
CA VAL A 3 -7.63 53.88 26.35
C VAL A 3 -8.13 52.43 26.46
N PHE A 4 -9.45 52.23 26.52
CA PHE A 4 -10.05 50.90 26.54
C PHE A 4 -9.78 50.13 25.24
N LEU A 5 -9.91 50.79 24.08
CA LEU A 5 -9.59 50.21 22.77
C LEU A 5 -8.11 49.86 22.61
N VAL A 6 -7.21 50.66 23.19
CA VAL A 6 -5.77 50.39 23.16
C VAL A 6 -5.44 49.15 24.00
N ILE A 7 -6.04 49.03 25.18
CA ILE A 7 -5.83 47.86 26.06
C ILE A 7 -6.37 46.59 25.41
N THR A 8 -7.59 46.62 24.85
CA THR A 8 -8.16 45.44 24.19
C THR A 8 -7.38 45.03 22.95
N SER A 9 -6.89 45.99 22.16
CA SER A 9 -6.01 45.72 21.01
C SER A 9 -4.70 45.06 21.44
N PHE A 10 -4.09 45.55 22.52
CA PHE A 10 -2.85 44.97 23.05
C PHE A 10 -3.05 43.53 23.56
N VAL A 11 -4.16 43.28 24.26
CA VAL A 11 -4.52 41.93 24.72
C VAL A 11 -4.77 40.98 23.54
N LEU A 12 -5.46 41.44 22.49
CA LEU A 12 -5.67 40.64 21.28
C LEU A 12 -4.36 40.31 20.58
N ALA A 13 -3.43 41.28 20.48
CA ALA A 13 -2.12 41.07 19.88
C ALA A 13 -1.25 40.08 20.69
N ALA A 14 -1.33 40.14 22.02
CA ALA A 14 -0.64 39.19 22.88
C ALA A 14 -1.21 37.76 22.72
N LEU A 15 -2.54 37.63 22.68
CA LEU A 15 -3.23 36.35 22.48
C LEU A 15 -2.93 35.75 21.10
N SER A 16 -2.92 36.56 20.04
CA SER A 16 -2.60 36.08 18.70
C SER A 16 -1.14 35.62 18.60
N GLY A 17 -0.21 36.34 19.22
CA GLY A 17 1.19 35.93 19.31
C GLY A 17 1.37 34.60 20.05
N LEU A 18 0.68 34.42 21.19
CA LEU A 18 0.71 33.17 21.94
C LEU A 18 0.12 31.99 21.16
N LEU A 19 -1.00 32.20 20.46
CA LEU A 19 -1.62 31.16 19.62
C LEU A 19 -0.71 30.75 18.45
N LEU A 20 -0.05 31.72 17.82
CA LEU A 20 0.93 31.44 16.76
C LEU A 20 2.12 30.63 17.29
N TRP A 21 2.61 30.98 18.48
CA TRP A 21 3.68 30.23 19.12
C TRP A 21 3.26 28.78 19.42
N GLN A 22 2.07 28.58 20.00
CA GLN A 22 1.53 27.25 20.26
C GLN A 22 1.36 26.42 18.99
N LEU A 23 0.89 27.04 17.89
CA LEU A 23 0.77 26.37 16.60
C LEU A 23 2.12 25.91 16.05
N LEU A 24 3.17 26.70 16.22
CA LEU A 24 4.53 26.33 15.80
C LEU A 24 5.10 25.20 16.66
N GLU A 25 4.89 25.23 17.98
CA GLU A 25 5.31 24.16 18.87
C GLU A 25 4.55 22.85 18.61
N GLN A 26 3.24 22.91 18.38
CA GLN A 26 2.44 21.75 18.01
C GLN A 26 2.91 21.15 16.68
N ARG A 27 3.17 21.98 15.67
CA ARG A 27 3.73 21.52 14.39
C ARG A 27 5.08 20.82 14.57
N LYS A 28 5.93 21.35 15.46
CA LYS A 28 7.23 20.75 15.76
C LYS A 28 7.08 19.39 16.45
N MET A 29 6.13 19.26 17.38
CA MET A 29 5.85 17.98 18.05
C MET A 29 5.29 16.93 17.08
N ILE A 30 4.36 17.31 16.20
CA ILE A 30 3.80 16.44 15.16
C ILE A 30 4.90 15.98 14.20
N ASN A 31 5.75 16.90 13.72
CA ASN A 31 6.87 16.55 12.86
C ASN A 31 7.86 15.59 13.55
N GLN A 32 8.14 15.80 14.84
CA GLN A 32 9.00 14.89 15.61
C GLN A 32 8.37 13.51 15.85
N MET A 33 7.05 13.42 15.97
CA MET A 33 6.34 12.14 16.05
C MET A 33 6.37 11.42 14.69
N LEU A 34 6.10 12.14 13.59
CA LEU A 34 6.22 11.61 12.22
C LEU A 34 7.64 11.09 11.91
N GLU A 35 8.67 11.84 12.34
CA GLU A 35 10.07 11.47 12.14
C GLU A 35 10.50 10.28 13.00
N ARG A 36 9.92 10.11 14.20
CA ARG A 36 10.15 8.94 15.07
C ARG A 36 9.43 7.69 14.58
N GLU A 37 8.28 7.83 13.95
CA GLU A 37 7.51 6.70 13.41
C GLU A 37 7.98 6.27 12.01
N ASN A 38 8.97 6.96 11.42
CA ASN A 38 9.43 6.71 10.05
C ASN A 38 8.26 6.67 9.06
N ILE A 39 7.22 7.48 9.33
CA ILE A 39 6.06 7.63 8.46
C ILE A 39 6.43 8.79 7.54
N PRO A 40 6.86 8.53 6.28
CA PRO A 40 7.06 9.60 5.32
C PRO A 40 5.76 10.40 5.24
N ALA A 41 5.86 11.73 5.33
CA ALA A 41 4.73 12.67 5.38
C ALA A 41 3.80 12.64 4.15
N GLN A 42 4.06 11.72 3.22
CA GLN A 42 3.29 11.37 2.03
C GLN A 42 3.36 9.85 1.89
N GLN A 43 2.57 9.12 2.67
CA GLN A 43 2.19 7.77 2.27
C GLN A 43 0.88 7.91 1.49
N PRO A 44 0.85 7.66 0.16
CA PRO A 44 -0.39 7.22 -0.47
C PRO A 44 -0.94 6.04 0.33
N ASP A 45 -2.25 5.83 0.29
CA ASP A 45 -2.94 4.72 0.98
C ASP A 45 -2.06 3.47 1.05
N PRO A 46 -1.94 2.79 2.21
CA PRO A 46 -1.00 1.69 2.37
C PRO A 46 -1.22 0.63 1.27
N GLU A 47 -0.32 0.61 0.28
CA GLU A 47 -0.37 -0.33 -0.84
C GLU A 47 -0.04 -1.72 -0.30
N LEU A 48 -1.06 -2.58 -0.18
CA LEU A 48 -0.88 -3.97 0.24
C LEU A 48 -0.34 -4.80 -0.92
N ALA A 49 0.96 -5.11 -0.91
CA ALA A 49 1.57 -6.02 -1.86
C ALA A 49 1.54 -7.47 -1.34
N ILE A 50 0.79 -8.35 -2.00
CA ILE A 50 0.73 -9.78 -1.69
C ILE A 50 1.65 -10.54 -2.65
N VAL A 51 2.62 -11.28 -2.11
CA VAL A 51 3.53 -12.14 -2.91
C VAL A 51 3.08 -13.59 -2.81
N LEU A 52 2.58 -14.14 -3.93
CA LEU A 52 2.23 -15.55 -4.04
C LEU A 52 3.40 -16.35 -4.62
N LYS A 53 3.80 -17.42 -3.95
CA LYS A 53 4.81 -18.37 -4.44
C LYS A 53 4.19 -19.75 -4.66
N VAL A 54 4.27 -20.24 -5.89
CA VAL A 54 3.89 -21.62 -6.22
C VAL A 54 5.08 -22.54 -5.98
N THR A 55 4.96 -23.43 -4.99
CA THR A 55 6.07 -24.29 -4.51
C THR A 55 6.41 -25.43 -5.47
N ASP A 56 5.42 -26.04 -6.13
CA ASP A 56 5.60 -27.13 -7.10
C ASP A 56 4.68 -26.94 -8.33
N PRO A 57 5.13 -26.16 -9.34
CA PRO A 57 4.31 -25.90 -10.52
C PRO A 57 4.16 -27.13 -11.41
N ILE A 58 5.17 -28.01 -11.48
CA ILE A 58 5.13 -29.19 -12.35
C ILE A 58 4.17 -30.24 -11.77
N GLY A 59 4.24 -30.49 -10.47
CA GLY A 59 3.28 -31.36 -9.79
C GLY A 59 1.84 -30.85 -9.91
N LEU A 60 1.65 -29.53 -9.81
CA LEU A 60 0.34 -28.91 -10.03
C LEU A 60 -0.18 -29.16 -11.46
N ALA A 61 0.64 -28.91 -12.49
CA ALA A 61 0.26 -29.20 -13.88
C ALA A 61 -0.12 -30.68 -14.11
N LYS A 62 0.62 -31.61 -13.50
CA LYS A 62 0.38 -33.07 -13.63
C LYS A 62 -0.89 -33.54 -12.94
N ARG A 63 -1.31 -32.85 -11.87
CA ARG A 63 -2.52 -33.15 -11.10
C ARG A 63 -3.77 -32.62 -11.79
N GLU A 64 -3.72 -31.39 -12.29
CA GLU A 64 -4.91 -30.70 -12.81
C GLU A 64 -5.29 -31.13 -14.24
N SER A 65 -4.34 -31.57 -15.07
CA SER A 65 -4.66 -31.91 -16.47
C SER A 65 -3.80 -33.03 -17.09
N ARG A 66 -4.42 -33.81 -17.99
CA ARG A 66 -3.72 -34.81 -18.83
C ARG A 66 -2.73 -34.14 -19.79
N ALA A 67 -3.09 -32.97 -20.34
CA ALA A 67 -2.18 -32.19 -21.18
C ALA A 67 -1.05 -31.58 -20.33
N GLY A 68 -1.37 -31.11 -19.12
CA GLY A 68 -0.38 -30.62 -18.16
C GLY A 68 0.65 -31.67 -17.76
N ARG A 69 0.24 -32.95 -17.70
CA ARG A 69 1.18 -34.06 -17.50
C ARG A 69 2.18 -34.23 -18.64
N LEU A 70 1.69 -34.23 -19.87
CA LEU A 70 2.52 -34.39 -21.07
C LEU A 70 3.51 -33.21 -21.24
N ILE A 71 3.05 -31.98 -21.00
CA ILE A 71 3.88 -30.77 -21.09
C ILE A 71 4.85 -30.72 -19.91
N GLY A 72 4.43 -31.09 -18.70
CA GLY A 72 5.31 -31.16 -17.53
C GLY A 72 6.46 -32.17 -17.68
N ASP A 73 6.22 -33.29 -18.36
CA ASP A 73 7.24 -34.30 -18.62
C ASP A 73 8.21 -33.91 -19.75
N ARG A 74 7.74 -33.19 -20.79
CA ARG A 74 8.55 -32.87 -21.98
C ARG A 74 9.14 -31.46 -22.01
N LEU A 75 8.44 -30.49 -21.42
CA LEU A 75 8.75 -29.07 -21.49
C LEU A 75 8.48 -28.42 -20.11
N PRO A 76 9.29 -28.73 -19.08
CA PRO A 76 9.05 -28.31 -17.70
C PRO A 76 9.01 -26.78 -17.53
N THR A 77 9.82 -26.04 -18.30
CA THR A 77 9.82 -24.57 -18.28
C THR A 77 8.51 -24.00 -18.83
N MET A 78 7.92 -24.60 -19.87
CA MET A 78 6.64 -24.16 -20.39
C MET A 78 5.50 -24.53 -19.46
N ALA A 79 5.51 -25.75 -18.89
CA ALA A 79 4.53 -26.16 -17.90
C ALA A 79 4.49 -25.18 -16.72
N THR A 80 5.65 -24.74 -16.25
CA THR A 80 5.76 -23.78 -15.15
C THR A 80 5.11 -22.44 -15.49
N LYS A 81 5.41 -21.88 -16.67
CA LYS A 81 4.81 -20.62 -17.13
C LYS A 81 3.30 -20.72 -17.30
N MET A 82 2.82 -21.82 -17.90
CA MET A 82 1.39 -22.05 -18.08
C MET A 82 0.66 -22.12 -16.75
N VAL A 83 1.25 -22.79 -15.75
CA VAL A 83 0.68 -22.85 -14.41
C VAL A 83 0.58 -21.48 -13.77
N TYR A 84 1.64 -20.66 -13.86
CA TYR A 84 1.59 -19.30 -13.31
C TYR A 84 0.53 -18.44 -13.99
N GLN A 85 0.39 -18.57 -15.31
CA GLN A 85 -0.65 -17.86 -16.06
C GLN A 85 -2.06 -18.31 -15.69
N GLU A 86 -2.27 -19.62 -15.51
CA GLU A 86 -3.59 -20.14 -15.13
C GLU A 86 -3.96 -19.72 -13.71
N VAL A 87 -3.02 -19.81 -12.75
CA VAL A 87 -3.22 -19.35 -11.36
C VAL A 87 -3.51 -17.85 -11.33
N LEU A 88 -2.79 -17.05 -12.12
CA LEU A 88 -3.05 -15.61 -12.24
C LEU A 88 -4.48 -15.37 -12.73
N LYS A 89 -4.88 -16.04 -13.82
CA LYS A 89 -6.20 -15.87 -14.44
C LYS A 89 -7.33 -16.28 -13.49
N GLU A 90 -7.20 -17.40 -12.80
CA GLU A 90 -8.19 -17.90 -11.84
C GLU A 90 -8.34 -16.92 -10.67
N LEU A 91 -7.22 -16.47 -10.10
CA LEU A 91 -7.23 -15.50 -9.01
C LEU A 91 -7.81 -14.14 -9.45
N THR A 92 -7.46 -13.65 -10.65
CA THR A 92 -8.07 -12.43 -11.19
C THR A 92 -9.58 -12.58 -11.33
N SER A 93 -10.06 -13.71 -11.85
CA SER A 93 -11.49 -13.98 -12.00
C SER A 93 -12.21 -14.02 -10.65
N GLU A 94 -11.64 -14.65 -9.62
CA GLU A 94 -12.24 -14.69 -8.28
C GLU A 94 -12.28 -13.32 -7.59
N LEU A 95 -11.27 -12.49 -7.82
CA LEU A 95 -11.19 -11.14 -7.27
C LEU A 95 -12.13 -10.18 -8.00
N GLU A 96 -12.26 -10.31 -9.33
CA GLU A 96 -13.21 -9.57 -10.14
C GLU A 96 -14.66 -9.91 -9.77
N GLU A 97 -14.98 -11.19 -9.52
CA GLU A 97 -16.31 -11.62 -9.04
C GLU A 97 -16.68 -10.99 -7.69
N ARG A 98 -15.68 -10.64 -6.88
CA ARG A 98 -15.85 -9.97 -5.59
C ARG A 98 -15.75 -8.44 -5.68
N GLU A 99 -15.65 -7.89 -6.89
CA GLU A 99 -15.50 -6.46 -7.16
C GLU A 99 -14.26 -5.85 -6.47
N ILE A 100 -13.18 -6.63 -6.34
CA ILE A 100 -11.91 -6.19 -5.75
C ILE A 100 -10.97 -5.77 -6.89
N ASP A 101 -10.67 -4.47 -6.96
CA ASP A 101 -9.73 -3.92 -7.95
C ASP A 101 -8.28 -4.18 -7.51
N VAL A 102 -7.53 -4.93 -8.30
CA VAL A 102 -6.14 -5.34 -8.01
C VAL A 102 -5.28 -5.28 -9.27
N ASP A 103 -4.05 -4.76 -9.13
CA ASP A 103 -3.00 -4.94 -10.15
C ASP A 103 -2.19 -6.20 -9.82
N MET A 104 -2.20 -7.16 -10.75
CA MET A 104 -1.54 -8.45 -10.57
C MET A 104 -0.46 -8.66 -11.64
N GLN A 105 0.78 -8.84 -11.19
CA GLN A 105 1.94 -9.02 -12.06
C GLN A 105 2.74 -10.27 -11.67
N ILE A 106 3.27 -10.98 -12.69
CA ILE A 106 4.13 -12.15 -12.47
C ILE A 106 5.59 -11.69 -12.44
N GLU A 107 6.24 -11.79 -11.28
CA GLU A 107 7.70 -11.65 -11.16
C GLU A 107 8.41 -13.00 -11.36
N TYR A 108 9.24 -13.11 -12.41
CA TYR A 108 10.15 -14.24 -12.56
C TYR A 108 11.43 -13.98 -11.76
N ARG A 109 11.61 -14.70 -10.65
CA ARG A 109 12.85 -14.71 -9.85
C ARG A 109 13.66 -15.98 -10.06
#